data_AF-A0A3C1FM87-F1
#
_entry.id   AF-A0A3C1FM87-F1
#
_cell.length_a   1.000
_cell.length_b   1.000
_cell.length_c   1.000
_cell.angle_alpha   90.00
_cell.angle_beta   90.00
_cell.angle_gamma   90.00
#
_symmetry.space_group_name_H-M   'P 1'
#
loop_
_entity.id
_entity.type
_entity.pdbx_description
1 polymer ?
#
loop_
_entity_poly.entity_id
_entity_poly.type
_entity_poly.pdbx_seq_one_letter_code
_entity_poly.pdbx_strand_id
1 'polypeptide(L)'
;YAADMMEAAAQDIDYRDGVFTVTGTDRQITLWEVARHADPRHGLSGDGQYQNTPNQFPNGCHICEVEIDPETGTITILRHTIVDDFGTVLNPMIVAGQVHGGTAQGLGQALGEQAVYDPESGQLVTG
;
A
#
# COMPACT_ATOMS: atom_id res chain seq x y z
N TYR A 1 20.67 -15.94 -18.52
CA TYR A 1 19.77 -17.11 -18.65
C TYR A 1 18.83 -17.01 -19.84
N ALA A 2 17.74 -16.20 -19.80
CA ALA A 2 16.76 -16.16 -20.89
C ALA A 2 17.38 -15.79 -22.26
N ALA A 3 18.20 -14.74 -22.29
CA ALA A 3 18.92 -14.30 -23.48
C ALA A 3 19.85 -15.40 -24.03
N ASP A 4 20.62 -16.05 -23.15
CA ASP A 4 21.53 -17.15 -23.52
C ASP A 4 20.78 -18.35 -24.10
N MET A 5 19.67 -18.75 -23.46
CA MET A 5 18.82 -19.86 -23.92
C MET A 5 18.15 -19.58 -25.27
N MET A 6 17.89 -18.31 -25.58
CA MET A 6 17.30 -17.87 -26.85
C MET A 6 18.35 -17.47 -27.89
N GLU A 7 19.65 -17.53 -27.56
CA GLU A 7 20.73 -17.07 -28.45
C GLU A 7 20.48 -15.65 -28.98
N ALA A 8 20.02 -14.75 -28.10
CA ALA A 8 19.68 -13.37 -28.42
C ALA A 8 20.39 -12.40 -27.46
N ALA A 9 20.54 -11.14 -27.85
CA ALA A 9 21.10 -10.13 -26.96
C ALA A 9 20.11 -9.82 -25.83
N ALA A 10 20.61 -9.57 -24.61
CA ALA A 10 19.77 -9.33 -23.44
C ALA A 10 18.83 -8.12 -23.61
N GLN A 11 19.28 -7.09 -24.32
CA GLN A 11 18.49 -5.90 -24.64
C GLN A 11 17.33 -6.14 -25.62
N ASP A 12 17.36 -7.25 -26.37
CA ASP A 12 16.32 -7.64 -27.32
C ASP A 12 15.26 -8.54 -26.67
N ILE A 13 15.40 -8.85 -25.37
CA ILE A 13 14.44 -9.67 -24.61
C ILE A 13 13.44 -8.76 -23.90
N ASP A 14 12.16 -8.92 -24.27
CA ASP A 14 11.04 -8.35 -23.51
C ASP A 14 10.53 -9.36 -22.48
N TYR A 15 10.03 -8.88 -21.35
CA TYR A 15 9.42 -9.70 -20.31
C TYR A 15 8.04 -9.20 -19.96
N ARG A 16 7.04 -10.08 -20.12
CA ARG A 16 5.66 -9.76 -19.81
C ARG A 16 4.92 -11.01 -19.35
N ASP A 17 4.15 -10.86 -18.27
CA ASP A 17 3.21 -11.88 -17.78
C ASP A 17 3.84 -13.28 -17.61
N GLY A 18 5.11 -13.34 -17.16
CA GLY A 18 5.83 -14.58 -16.93
C GLY A 18 6.52 -15.18 -18.16
N VAL A 19 6.55 -14.46 -19.29
CA VAL A 19 7.13 -14.92 -20.56
C VAL A 19 8.20 -13.94 -21.05
N PHE A 20 9.34 -14.48 -21.46
CA PHE A 20 10.40 -13.78 -22.16
C PHE A 20 10.22 -13.97 -23.66
N THR A 21 10.26 -12.88 -24.44
CA THR A 21 10.10 -12.91 -25.92
C THR A 21 11.26 -12.18 -26.59
N VAL A 22 11.79 -12.73 -27.69
CA VAL A 22 12.76 -11.99 -28.52
C VAL A 22 12.01 -10.99 -29.39
N THR A 23 12.36 -9.71 -29.24
CA THR A 23 11.73 -8.58 -29.93
C THR A 23 11.68 -8.80 -31.44
N GLY A 24 10.50 -8.62 -32.04
CA GLY A 24 10.30 -8.78 -33.49
C GLY A 24 10.18 -10.23 -33.96
N THR A 25 10.07 -11.20 -33.05
CA THR A 25 9.91 -12.62 -33.38
C THR A 25 8.78 -13.27 -32.57
N ASP A 26 8.49 -14.52 -32.88
CA ASP A 26 7.57 -15.40 -32.13
C ASP A 26 8.31 -16.34 -31.17
N ARG A 27 9.64 -16.17 -30.98
CA ARG A 27 10.45 -17.00 -30.08
C ARG A 27 10.23 -16.57 -28.64
N GLN A 28 9.83 -17.53 -27.79
CA GLN A 28 9.45 -17.27 -26.41
C GLN A 28 9.92 -18.38 -25.48
N ILE A 29 10.09 -18.04 -24.21
CA ILE A 29 10.39 -18.98 -23.13
C ILE A 29 9.78 -18.42 -21.84
N THR A 30 9.23 -19.30 -21.01
CA THR A 30 8.61 -18.93 -19.73
C THR A 30 9.65 -18.72 -18.62
N LEU A 31 9.28 -17.94 -17.60
CA LEU A 31 10.06 -17.79 -16.37
C LEU A 31 10.35 -19.13 -15.70
N TRP A 32 9.43 -20.09 -15.78
CA TRP A 32 9.61 -21.43 -15.21
C TRP A 32 10.66 -22.26 -15.95
N GLU A 33 10.74 -22.14 -17.27
CA GLU A 33 11.79 -22.79 -18.06
C GLU A 33 13.16 -22.17 -17.78
N VAL A 34 13.23 -20.83 -17.65
CA VAL A 34 14.44 -20.13 -17.21
C VAL A 34 14.88 -20.59 -15.83
N ALA A 35 13.96 -20.66 -14.87
CA ALA A 35 14.24 -21.09 -13.51
C ALA A 35 14.73 -22.54 -13.43
N ARG A 36 14.19 -23.46 -14.26
CA ARG A 36 14.66 -24.85 -14.36
C ARG A 36 16.06 -24.96 -14.96
N HIS A 37 16.45 -24.03 -15.82
CA HIS A 37 17.76 -23.99 -16.46
C HIS A 37 18.85 -23.34 -15.59
N ALA A 38 18.47 -22.60 -14.55
CA ALA A 38 19.41 -21.99 -13.62
C ALA A 38 20.26 -23.06 -12.88
N ASP A 39 21.48 -22.71 -12.44
CA ASP A 39 22.38 -23.64 -11.75
C ASP A 39 21.68 -24.17 -10.48
N PRO A 40 21.42 -25.49 -10.36
CA PRO A 40 20.67 -26.04 -9.23
C PRO A 40 21.39 -25.87 -7.88
N ARG A 41 22.71 -25.57 -7.88
CA ARG A 41 23.47 -25.32 -6.64
C ARG A 41 23.27 -23.92 -6.08
N HIS A 42 22.93 -22.95 -6.94
CA HIS A 42 22.81 -21.54 -6.58
C HIS A 42 21.39 -21.00 -6.78
N GLY A 43 20.58 -21.66 -7.61
CA GLY A 43 19.23 -21.24 -7.97
C GLY A 43 19.19 -19.91 -8.71
N LEU A 44 18.00 -19.33 -8.76
CA LEU A 44 17.76 -17.96 -9.22
C LEU A 44 17.28 -17.13 -8.02
N SER A 45 18.18 -16.40 -7.39
CA SER A 45 17.88 -15.48 -6.29
C SER A 45 18.36 -14.08 -6.62
N GLY A 46 17.69 -13.08 -6.06
CA GLY A 46 18.05 -11.68 -6.19
C GLY A 46 17.79 -10.97 -4.88
N ASP A 47 18.80 -10.28 -4.38
CA ASP A 47 18.72 -9.45 -3.19
C ASP A 47 18.93 -8.00 -3.59
N GLY A 48 18.06 -7.12 -3.10
CA GLY A 48 18.13 -5.69 -3.38
C GLY A 48 17.89 -4.90 -2.11
N GLN A 49 18.71 -3.87 -1.91
CA GLN A 49 18.44 -2.84 -0.91
C GLN A 49 18.10 -1.56 -1.65
N TYR A 50 16.97 -0.95 -1.27
CA TYR A 50 16.54 0.32 -1.81
C TYR A 50 16.66 1.39 -0.73
N GLN A 51 17.51 2.38 -0.95
CA GLN A 51 17.72 3.55 -0.08
C GLN A 51 17.54 4.82 -0.91
N ASN A 52 17.02 5.90 -0.31
CA ASN A 52 16.65 7.17 -0.98
C ASN A 52 15.42 7.12 -1.91
N THR A 53 14.26 6.68 -1.40
CA THR A 53 13.00 7.17 -1.99
C THR A 53 12.89 8.67 -1.72
N PRO A 54 12.69 9.54 -2.73
CA PRO A 54 12.12 10.86 -2.45
C PRO A 54 10.81 10.68 -1.70
N ASN A 55 10.50 11.61 -0.80
CA ASN A 55 9.26 11.56 -0.03
C ASN A 55 8.06 11.44 -0.97
N GLN A 56 7.18 10.50 -0.65
CA GLN A 56 5.90 10.37 -1.32
C GLN A 56 4.89 11.22 -0.55
N PHE A 57 4.13 12.03 -1.28
CA PHE A 57 3.15 12.95 -0.72
C PHE A 57 1.75 12.55 -1.21
N PRO A 58 1.16 11.46 -0.67
CA PRO A 58 -0.24 11.18 -0.93
C PRO A 58 -1.07 12.37 -0.46
N ASN A 59 -2.19 12.61 -1.14
CA ASN A 59 -3.09 13.68 -0.80
C ASN A 59 -4.52 13.15 -0.70
N GLY A 60 -5.37 13.88 -0.02
CA GLY A 60 -6.76 13.51 0.12
C GLY A 60 -7.61 14.64 0.67
N CYS A 61 -8.92 14.44 0.61
CA CYS A 61 -9.92 15.35 1.13
C CYS A 61 -10.99 14.56 1.88
N HIS A 62 -11.26 14.99 3.11
CA HIS A 62 -12.30 14.44 3.97
C HIS A 62 -13.36 15.51 4.21
N ILE A 63 -14.62 15.14 3.99
CA ILE A 63 -15.78 16.00 4.26
C ILE A 63 -16.70 15.23 5.21
N CYS A 64 -16.93 15.80 6.40
CA CYS A 64 -17.79 15.23 7.41
C CYS A 64 -18.99 16.16 7.66
N GLU A 65 -20.18 15.63 7.47
CA GLU A 65 -21.45 16.27 7.80
C GLU A 65 -21.92 15.75 9.17
N VAL A 66 -22.13 16.68 10.10
CA VAL A 66 -22.54 16.37 11.46
C VAL A 66 -23.78 17.17 11.84
N GLU A 67 -24.63 16.56 12.63
CA GLU A 67 -25.73 17.21 13.34
C GLU A 67 -25.40 17.26 14.84
N ILE A 68 -25.71 18.38 15.48
CA ILE A 68 -25.47 18.58 16.91
C ILE A 68 -26.78 18.99 17.56
N ASP A 69 -27.21 18.20 18.54
CA ASP A 69 -28.32 18.57 19.42
C ASP A 69 -27.88 19.76 20.31
N PRO A 70 -28.55 20.92 20.24
CA PRO A 70 -28.15 22.10 21.00
C PRO A 70 -28.42 22.01 22.50
N GLU A 71 -29.32 21.13 22.94
CA GLU A 71 -29.65 20.94 24.36
C GLU A 71 -28.69 19.96 25.03
N THR A 72 -28.30 18.90 24.31
CA THR A 72 -27.47 17.81 24.89
C THR A 72 -26.01 17.84 24.45
N GLY A 73 -25.69 18.53 23.35
CA GLY A 73 -24.39 18.48 22.71
C GLY A 73 -24.11 17.16 21.97
N THR A 74 -25.10 16.28 21.85
CA THR A 74 -24.94 14.98 21.17
C THR A 74 -24.63 15.19 19.69
N ILE A 75 -23.55 14.57 19.22
CA ILE A 75 -23.10 14.64 17.82
C ILE A 75 -23.55 13.38 17.07
N THR A 76 -24.21 13.58 15.94
CA THR A 76 -24.53 12.51 14.98
C THR A 76 -23.78 12.75 13.68
N ILE A 77 -23.02 11.76 13.21
CA ILE A 77 -22.39 11.81 11.89
C ILE A 77 -23.43 11.38 10.85
N LEU A 78 -23.85 12.33 10.02
CA LEU A 78 -24.80 12.07 8.94
C LEU A 78 -24.10 11.45 7.72
N ARG A 79 -22.91 11.97 7.39
CA ARG A 79 -22.13 11.49 6.24
C ARG A 79 -20.64 11.82 6.40
N HIS A 80 -19.78 10.87 6.05
CA HIS A 80 -18.34 11.10 5.93
C HIS A 80 -17.88 10.64 4.55
N THR A 81 -17.45 11.59 3.71
CA THR A 81 -16.96 11.34 2.35
C THR A 81 -15.46 11.54 2.32
N ILE A 82 -14.74 10.57 1.77
CA ILE A 82 -13.28 10.55 1.72
C ILE A 82 -12.85 10.32 0.28
N VAL A 83 -11.91 11.15 -0.20
CA VAL A 83 -11.26 11.02 -1.51
C VAL A 83 -9.76 11.08 -1.28
N ASP A 84 -9.08 9.97 -1.54
CA ASP A 84 -7.62 9.87 -1.39
C ASP A 84 -6.95 9.53 -2.73
N ASP A 85 -5.82 10.17 -2.98
CA ASP A 85 -4.86 9.86 -4.04
C ASP A 85 -3.62 9.21 -3.42
N PHE A 86 -3.56 7.89 -3.54
CA PHE A 86 -2.44 7.06 -3.08
C PHE A 86 -1.43 6.76 -4.21
N GLY A 87 -1.60 7.34 -5.41
CA GLY A 87 -0.89 6.91 -6.60
C GLY A 87 -1.23 5.47 -6.99
N THR A 88 -0.22 4.61 -7.12
CA THR A 88 -0.43 3.22 -7.55
C THR A 88 -0.94 2.34 -6.40
N VAL A 89 -2.21 1.98 -6.46
CA VAL A 89 -2.84 1.05 -5.51
C VAL A 89 -2.54 -0.39 -5.87
N LEU A 90 -1.74 -1.07 -5.05
CA LEU A 90 -1.41 -2.50 -5.23
C LEU A 90 -2.59 -3.42 -4.90
N ASN A 91 -3.28 -3.16 -3.78
CA ASN A 91 -4.43 -3.95 -3.33
C ASN A 91 -5.55 -3.02 -2.83
N PRO A 92 -6.61 -2.82 -3.63
CA PRO A 92 -7.71 -1.93 -3.27
C PRO A 92 -8.44 -2.33 -1.98
N MET A 93 -8.55 -3.62 -1.69
CA MET A 93 -9.24 -4.11 -0.48
C MET A 93 -8.48 -3.70 0.79
N ILE A 94 -7.16 -3.86 0.79
CA ILE A 94 -6.32 -3.51 1.95
C ILE A 94 -6.35 -1.99 2.17
N VAL A 95 -6.22 -1.21 1.08
CA VAL A 95 -6.27 0.26 1.15
C VAL A 95 -7.62 0.73 1.69
N ALA A 96 -8.74 0.17 1.23
CA ALA A 96 -10.05 0.50 1.78
C ALA A 96 -10.16 0.16 3.27
N GLY A 97 -9.61 -0.99 3.70
CA GLY A 97 -9.54 -1.36 5.12
C GLY A 97 -8.74 -0.36 5.97
N GLN A 98 -7.62 0.16 5.43
CA GLN A 98 -6.82 1.18 6.09
C GLN A 98 -7.59 2.50 6.23
N VAL A 99 -8.27 2.96 5.17
CA VAL A 99 -9.09 4.18 5.21
C VAL A 99 -10.19 4.05 6.25
N HIS A 100 -10.90 2.93 6.31
CA HIS A 100 -11.94 2.71 7.31
C HIS A 100 -11.37 2.68 8.74
N GLY A 101 -10.27 1.95 8.96
CA GLY A 101 -9.64 1.86 10.28
C GLY A 101 -9.13 3.21 10.78
N GLY A 102 -8.45 3.97 9.92
CA GLY A 102 -7.97 5.31 10.23
C GLY A 102 -9.11 6.30 10.47
N THR A 103 -10.20 6.19 9.71
CA THR A 103 -11.40 7.02 9.92
C THR A 103 -12.05 6.73 11.27
N ALA A 104 -12.22 5.45 11.63
CA ALA A 104 -12.78 5.07 12.92
C ALA A 104 -11.92 5.60 14.08
N GLN A 105 -10.59 5.47 13.98
CA GLN A 105 -9.66 6.03 14.97
C GLN A 105 -9.74 7.55 15.07
N GLY A 106 -9.73 8.25 13.93
CA GLY A 106 -9.82 9.71 13.89
C GLY A 106 -11.12 10.23 14.48
N LEU A 107 -12.24 9.54 14.22
CA LEU A 107 -13.53 9.88 14.81
C LEU A 107 -13.57 9.60 16.32
N GLY A 108 -13.01 8.47 16.77
CA GLY A 108 -12.88 8.16 18.20
C GLY A 108 -12.12 9.25 18.94
N GLN A 109 -10.95 9.65 18.41
CA GLN A 109 -10.14 10.72 18.95
C GLN A 109 -10.84 12.09 18.93
N ALA A 110 -11.52 12.44 17.83
CA ALA A 110 -12.18 13.73 17.72
C ALA A 110 -13.41 13.87 18.64
N LEU A 111 -14.10 12.76 18.93
CA LEU A 111 -15.40 12.80 19.60
C LEU A 111 -15.38 12.38 21.07
N GLY A 112 -14.36 11.64 21.54
CA GLY A 112 -14.42 11.16 22.92
C GLY A 112 -13.14 10.61 23.54
N GLU A 113 -12.15 10.16 22.76
CA GLU A 113 -10.95 9.60 23.37
C GLU A 113 -10.08 10.71 23.96
N GLN A 114 -9.80 10.61 25.26
CA GLN A 114 -8.90 11.51 25.96
C GLN A 114 -8.15 10.74 27.04
N ALA A 115 -6.84 11.00 27.13
CA ALA A 115 -6.04 10.62 28.30
C ALA A 115 -6.05 11.78 29.30
N VAL A 116 -6.86 11.66 30.36
CA VAL A 116 -6.99 12.67 31.41
C VAL A 116 -6.07 12.31 32.56
N TYR A 117 -5.19 13.23 32.91
CA TYR A 117 -4.32 13.13 34.06
C TYR A 117 -4.77 14.10 35.13
N ASP A 118 -4.77 13.65 36.38
CA ASP A 118 -5.01 14.50 37.53
C ASP A 118 -3.88 15.54 37.64
N PRO A 119 -4.18 16.85 37.71
CA PRO A 119 -3.17 17.90 37.62
C PRO A 119 -2.27 18.00 38.86
N GLU A 120 -2.69 17.46 40.01
CA GLU A 120 -1.92 17.52 41.25
C GLU A 120 -1.01 16.30 41.43
N SER A 121 -1.56 15.11 41.19
CA SER A 121 -0.89 13.83 41.41
C SER A 121 -0.21 13.26 40.16
N GLY A 122 -0.61 13.72 38.96
CA GLY A 122 -0.14 13.17 37.69
C GLY A 122 -0.69 11.77 37.36
N GLN A 123 -1.68 11.29 38.12
CA GLN A 123 -2.28 9.96 37.92
C GLN A 123 -3.19 9.96 36.69
N LEU A 124 -3.13 8.89 35.87
CA LEU A 124 -4.10 8.67 34.80
C LEU A 124 -5.48 8.35 35.39
N VAL A 125 -6.48 9.14 35.02
CA VAL A 125 -7.86 9.04 35.51
C VAL A 125 -8.75 8.26 34.53
N THR A 126 -8.40 8.27 33.26
CA THR A 126 -9.10 7.56 32.17
C THR A 126 -8.28 6.36 31.70
N GLY A 127 -8.04 5.41 32.61
CA GLY A 127 -7.31 4.16 32.36
C GLY A 127 -8.21 2.94 32.36
#